data_AF-A0A961CZZ8-F1
#
_entry.id   AF-A0A961CZZ8-F1
#
_cell.length_a   1.000
_cell.length_b   1.000
_cell.length_c   1.000
_cell.angle_alpha   90.00
_cell.angle_beta   90.00
_cell.angle_gamma   90.00
#
_symmetry.space_group_name_H-M   'P 1'
#
loop_
_entity.id
_entity.type
_entity.pdbx_description
1 polymer ?
#
loop_
_entity_poly.entity_id
_entity_poly.type
_entity_poly.pdbx_seq_one_letter_code
_entity_poly.pdbx_strand_id
1 'polypeptide(L)'
;GSAHMATWLLAPLALLAVGAMLRGSDLGTAVRASAESAERAQMLGIPVRRLHTLIWAVAGALSFLSLFLSAGLFGLPVGGALGLTALLGGLTALVLGRDGGLAGVVVASVAVGMLAQAVTWKSSMDLLGLFEIPLSDQAVPAVLGAVIVAALVFQHRGGTRAEMDRTSTWSDSEAVRPIPRSLARLPVVRNTRALAFVAVPVGLLCLPLLLGSAANTSRAAALVGFALIGVSLVVLVGWAGQVSLGQLAFAAVGGVAGAKAILDWGFDPLLALLFAAMAGAAVAVLVGLPALRVRGLYLAVVTLAFALAAVGYFLNPTYFSWVPTGRMAERPEVLGTFGIDEPRSFYYFCVVVGLAGVAFLAKVGTSRTGRVLMAVRDNENAAAAYGVPVVRAKLLGFALSGATAAVGGCLLVLLQRGYTANLFGAFDNLVVFSAVVVGGAGSLLGGIIGAVLVQAGDWWLPGNWRLLASGAGVLAVLLVLPGGLGGALFSLRDSLLRAVAARRGVDAPGIVPERPGEDESPGMGIGIGQAPGGSDDDSHERTGSR
;
A
#
# COMPACT_ATOMS: atom_id res chain seq x y z
N GLY A 1 -21.12 -2.71 39.69
CA GLY A 1 -21.11 -1.24 39.51
C GLY A 1 -22.07 -0.83 38.40
N SER A 2 -22.66 0.35 38.49
CA SER A 2 -23.62 0.91 37.51
C SER A 2 -23.12 0.86 36.05
N ALA A 3 -21.82 1.02 35.82
CA ALA A 3 -21.19 0.96 34.48
C ALA A 3 -21.30 -0.41 33.80
N HIS A 4 -21.16 -1.51 34.55
CA HIS A 4 -21.35 -2.86 34.00
C HIS A 4 -22.80 -3.05 33.55
N MET A 5 -23.76 -2.63 34.38
CA MET A 5 -25.19 -2.77 34.08
C MET A 5 -25.60 -1.95 32.86
N ALA A 6 -25.06 -0.73 32.73
CA ALA A 6 -25.26 0.11 31.54
C ALA A 6 -24.72 -0.56 30.26
N THR A 7 -23.55 -1.21 30.33
CA THR A 7 -22.96 -1.91 29.17
C THR A 7 -23.81 -3.11 28.74
N TRP A 8 -24.26 -3.92 29.69
CA TRP A 8 -25.11 -5.09 29.43
C TRP A 8 -26.48 -4.73 28.84
N LEU A 9 -26.98 -3.52 29.06
CA LEU A 9 -28.26 -3.05 28.53
C LEU A 9 -28.11 -2.29 27.21
N LEU A 10 -27.21 -1.30 27.16
CA LEU A 10 -27.09 -0.38 26.03
C LEU A 10 -26.46 -1.03 24.80
N ALA A 11 -25.48 -1.92 24.97
CA ALA A 11 -24.82 -2.54 23.82
C ALA A 11 -25.77 -3.47 23.02
N PRO A 12 -26.53 -4.40 23.63
CA PRO A 12 -27.51 -5.20 22.90
C PRO A 12 -28.63 -4.36 22.29
N LEU A 13 -29.10 -3.32 23.01
CA LEU A 13 -30.16 -2.43 22.53
C LEU A 13 -29.72 -1.67 21.27
N ALA A 14 -28.48 -1.17 21.25
CA ALA A 14 -27.91 -0.52 20.06
C ALA A 14 -27.79 -1.49 18.88
N LEU A 15 -27.35 -2.73 19.11
CA LEU A 15 -27.26 -3.76 18.07
C LEU A 15 -28.65 -4.13 17.51
N LEU A 16 -29.65 -4.25 18.38
CA LEU A 16 -31.04 -4.50 17.97
C LEU A 16 -31.60 -3.33 17.16
N ALA A 17 -31.35 -2.08 17.57
CA ALA A 17 -31.79 -0.89 16.86
C ALA A 17 -31.19 -0.83 15.43
N VAL A 18 -29.90 -1.10 15.29
CA VAL A 18 -29.23 -1.18 13.98
C VAL A 18 -29.77 -2.33 13.15
N GLY A 19 -30.00 -3.50 13.77
CA GLY A 19 -30.59 -4.66 13.10
C GLY A 19 -31.99 -4.38 12.58
N ALA A 20 -32.82 -3.70 13.37
CA ALA A 20 -34.16 -3.27 12.99
C ALA A 20 -34.11 -2.24 11.86
N MET A 21 -33.22 -1.24 11.94
CA MET A 21 -33.02 -0.25 10.88
C MET A 21 -32.61 -0.93 9.56
N LEU A 22 -31.64 -1.83 9.60
CA LEU A 22 -31.16 -2.50 8.39
C LEU A 22 -32.22 -3.42 7.79
N ARG A 23 -33.01 -4.15 8.58
CA ARG A 23 -34.00 -5.11 8.05
C ARG A 23 -35.33 -4.47 7.66
N GLY A 24 -35.78 -3.47 8.43
CA GLY A 24 -37.16 -2.97 8.37
C GLY A 24 -37.35 -1.60 7.72
N SER A 25 -36.29 -0.92 7.27
CA SER A 25 -36.42 0.42 6.66
C SER A 25 -35.98 0.46 5.20
N ASP A 26 -36.54 1.40 4.43
CA ASP A 26 -36.11 1.74 3.06
C ASP A 26 -34.66 2.22 3.00
N LEU A 27 -34.17 2.78 4.11
CA LEU A 27 -32.77 3.10 4.26
C LEU A 27 -31.92 1.81 4.28
N GLY A 28 -32.38 0.77 4.97
CA GLY A 28 -31.72 -0.53 5.00
C GLY A 28 -31.64 -1.24 3.65
N THR A 29 -32.68 -1.14 2.82
CA THR A 29 -32.66 -1.65 1.44
C THR A 29 -31.67 -0.85 0.57
N ALA A 30 -31.67 0.48 0.68
CA ALA A 30 -30.70 1.34 0.01
C ALA A 30 -29.24 1.03 0.41
N VAL A 31 -28.99 0.80 1.69
CA VAL A 31 -27.66 0.38 2.20
C VAL A 31 -27.24 -0.95 1.56
N ARG A 32 -28.08 -1.97 1.58
CA ARG A 32 -27.76 -3.27 0.95
C ARG A 32 -27.50 -3.16 -0.55
N ALA A 33 -28.34 -2.39 -1.28
CA ALA A 33 -28.16 -2.17 -2.71
C ALA A 33 -26.82 -1.46 -3.02
N SER A 34 -26.48 -0.43 -2.24
CA SER A 34 -25.22 0.30 -2.37
C SER A 34 -24.00 -0.58 -2.02
N ALA A 35 -24.14 -1.51 -1.09
CA ALA A 35 -23.09 -2.45 -0.70
C ALA A 35 -22.77 -3.48 -1.79
N GLU A 36 -23.75 -3.88 -2.61
CA GLU A 36 -23.52 -4.73 -3.78
C GLU A 36 -22.80 -3.98 -4.89
N SER A 37 -23.31 -2.81 -5.27
CA SER A 37 -22.64 -1.90 -6.20
C SER A 37 -23.17 -0.48 -6.02
N ALA A 38 -22.30 0.41 -5.54
CA ALA A 38 -22.60 1.83 -5.39
C ALA A 38 -22.98 2.47 -6.73
N GLU A 39 -22.33 2.07 -7.81
CA GLU A 39 -22.57 2.59 -9.15
C GLU A 39 -23.94 2.15 -9.69
N ARG A 40 -24.30 0.86 -9.54
CA ARG A 40 -25.64 0.36 -9.90
C ARG A 40 -26.73 1.00 -9.05
N ALA A 41 -26.49 1.18 -7.75
CA ALA A 41 -27.43 1.86 -6.87
C ALA A 41 -27.66 3.32 -7.30
N GLN A 42 -26.61 4.04 -7.72
CA GLN A 42 -26.75 5.40 -8.26
C GLN A 42 -27.55 5.42 -9.56
N MET A 43 -27.34 4.45 -10.46
CA MET A 43 -28.14 4.32 -11.69
C MET A 43 -29.63 4.06 -11.40
N LEU A 44 -29.95 3.43 -10.28
CA LEU A 44 -31.33 3.22 -9.80
C LEU A 44 -31.91 4.44 -9.05
N GLY A 45 -31.21 5.57 -9.03
CA GLY A 45 -31.68 6.81 -8.39
C GLY A 45 -31.46 6.86 -6.87
N ILE A 46 -30.75 5.89 -6.29
CA ILE A 46 -30.45 5.90 -4.85
C ILE A 46 -29.38 6.98 -4.57
N PRO A 47 -29.61 7.93 -3.64
CA PRO A 47 -28.67 9.00 -3.35
C PRO A 47 -27.48 8.50 -2.51
N VAL A 48 -26.58 7.72 -3.12
CA VAL A 48 -25.45 7.03 -2.45
C VAL A 48 -24.56 7.99 -1.67
N ARG A 49 -24.35 9.23 -2.13
CA ARG A 49 -23.57 10.24 -1.38
C ARG A 49 -24.18 10.56 -0.01
N ARG A 50 -25.49 10.81 0.05
CA ARG A 50 -26.20 11.08 1.31
C ARG A 50 -26.25 9.84 2.19
N LEU A 51 -26.45 8.69 1.57
CA LEU A 51 -26.46 7.40 2.24
C LEU A 51 -25.13 7.13 2.94
N HIS A 52 -23.99 7.39 2.27
CA HIS A 52 -22.67 7.28 2.87
C HIS A 52 -22.52 8.21 4.08
N THR A 53 -22.87 9.49 3.97
CA THR A 53 -22.80 10.43 5.11
C THR A 53 -23.60 9.93 6.32
N LEU A 54 -24.78 9.36 6.09
CA LEU A 54 -25.62 8.82 7.14
C LEU A 54 -25.02 7.55 7.76
N ILE A 55 -24.49 6.63 6.95
CA ILE A 55 -23.77 5.44 7.43
C ILE A 55 -22.59 5.87 8.32
N TRP A 56 -21.82 6.88 7.89
CA TRP A 56 -20.72 7.44 8.68
C TRP A 56 -21.20 8.06 10.00
N ALA A 57 -22.32 8.77 10.01
CA ALA A 57 -22.90 9.32 11.24
C ALA A 57 -23.32 8.21 12.22
N VAL A 58 -24.00 7.15 11.72
CA VAL A 58 -24.40 6.00 12.55
C VAL A 58 -23.17 5.25 13.07
N ALA A 59 -22.18 4.98 12.23
CA ALA A 59 -20.94 4.34 12.64
C ALA A 59 -20.18 5.17 13.68
N GLY A 60 -20.14 6.49 13.52
CA GLY A 60 -19.56 7.43 14.49
C GLY A 60 -20.28 7.38 15.84
N ALA A 61 -21.62 7.40 15.83
CA ALA A 61 -22.43 7.29 17.05
C ALA A 61 -22.20 5.95 17.78
N LEU A 62 -22.14 4.84 17.05
CA LEU A 62 -21.85 3.52 17.61
C LEU A 62 -20.42 3.41 18.14
N SER A 63 -19.45 3.99 17.45
CA SER A 63 -18.04 4.03 17.89
C SER A 63 -17.89 4.85 19.17
N PHE A 64 -18.55 6.00 19.24
CA PHE A 64 -18.62 6.82 20.44
C PHE A 64 -19.27 6.05 21.60
N LEU A 65 -20.42 5.42 21.36
CA LEU A 65 -21.11 4.63 22.38
C LEU A 65 -20.23 3.47 22.88
N SER A 66 -19.57 2.75 21.97
CA SER A 66 -18.64 1.67 22.31
C SER A 66 -17.51 2.17 23.20
N LEU A 67 -16.86 3.28 22.85
CA LEU A 67 -15.77 3.86 23.63
C LEU A 67 -16.27 4.40 24.98
N PHE A 68 -17.43 5.06 25.01
CA PHE A 68 -18.04 5.58 26.23
C PHE A 68 -18.34 4.47 27.24
N LEU A 69 -18.92 3.36 26.78
CA LEU A 69 -19.18 2.19 27.62
C LEU A 69 -17.88 1.53 28.09
N SER A 70 -16.91 1.38 27.20
CA SER A 70 -15.60 0.79 27.52
C SER A 70 -14.81 1.62 28.53
N ALA A 71 -14.88 2.96 28.43
CA ALA A 71 -14.25 3.88 29.37
C ALA A 71 -14.83 3.76 30.79
N GLY A 72 -16.12 3.45 30.92
CA GLY A 72 -16.73 3.18 32.22
C GLY A 72 -16.28 1.87 32.88
N LEU A 73 -15.72 0.94 32.11
CA LEU A 73 -15.26 -0.37 32.58
C LEU A 73 -13.75 -0.39 32.86
N PHE A 74 -12.97 0.15 31.94
CA PHE A 74 -11.50 0.07 31.96
C PHE A 74 -10.83 1.41 32.25
N GLY A 75 -11.60 2.48 32.45
CA GLY A 75 -11.10 3.86 32.50
C GLY A 75 -10.89 4.44 31.10
N LEU A 76 -10.69 5.76 31.01
CA LEU A 76 -10.28 6.40 29.77
C LEU A 76 -8.80 6.08 29.49
N PRO A 77 -8.48 5.41 28.39
CA PRO A 77 -7.10 5.14 28.02
C PRO A 77 -6.51 6.38 27.35
N VAL A 78 -6.19 7.39 28.15
CA VAL A 78 -5.50 8.59 27.71
C VAL A 78 -4.06 8.21 27.37
N GLY A 79 -3.69 8.28 26.08
CA GLY A 79 -2.32 8.02 25.61
C GLY A 79 -2.02 6.57 25.17
N GLY A 80 -2.98 5.65 25.24
CA GLY A 80 -2.82 4.27 24.74
C GLY A 80 -3.19 4.11 23.26
N ALA A 81 -2.53 3.19 22.55
CA ALA A 81 -2.78 2.84 21.15
C ALA A 81 -4.10 2.06 20.92
N LEU A 82 -5.18 2.46 21.61
CA LEU A 82 -6.52 1.86 21.50
C LEU A 82 -6.99 1.72 20.05
N GLY A 83 -6.62 2.67 19.19
CA GLY A 83 -7.18 2.75 17.84
C GLY A 83 -6.91 1.51 16.99
N LEU A 84 -5.66 1.06 16.90
CA LEU A 84 -5.28 0.04 15.93
C LEU A 84 -5.59 -1.39 16.38
N THR A 85 -5.42 -1.68 17.67
CA THR A 85 -5.74 -3.00 18.23
C THR A 85 -7.25 -3.22 18.32
N ALA A 86 -8.01 -2.20 18.72
CA ALA A 86 -9.48 -2.27 18.68
C ALA A 86 -10.01 -2.37 17.24
N LEU A 87 -9.41 -1.61 16.30
CA LEU A 87 -9.73 -1.72 14.88
C LEU A 87 -9.43 -3.13 14.35
N LEU A 88 -8.30 -3.73 14.74
CA LEU A 88 -7.98 -5.12 14.38
C LEU A 88 -9.01 -6.10 14.94
N GLY A 89 -9.45 -5.92 16.19
CA GLY A 89 -10.52 -6.73 16.80
C GLY A 89 -11.83 -6.64 16.03
N GLY A 90 -12.26 -5.42 15.69
CA GLY A 90 -13.46 -5.19 14.88
C GLY A 90 -13.36 -5.81 13.48
N LEU A 91 -12.21 -5.67 12.82
CA LEU A 91 -11.97 -6.29 11.51
C LEU A 91 -11.90 -7.82 11.59
N THR A 92 -11.33 -8.37 12.66
CA THR A 92 -11.30 -9.83 12.90
C THR A 92 -12.72 -10.37 13.03
N ALA A 93 -13.57 -9.70 13.81
CA ALA A 93 -14.97 -10.06 13.95
C ALA A 93 -15.74 -9.97 12.63
N LEU A 94 -15.46 -8.95 11.82
CA LEU A 94 -16.07 -8.77 10.50
C LEU A 94 -15.69 -9.92 9.54
N VAL A 95 -14.41 -10.29 9.49
CA VAL A 95 -13.91 -11.40 8.65
C VAL A 95 -14.53 -12.72 9.08
N LEU A 96 -14.60 -12.98 10.39
CA LEU A 96 -15.10 -14.23 10.93
C LEU A 96 -16.62 -14.36 10.78
N GLY A 97 -17.37 -13.26 10.98
CA GLY A 97 -18.83 -13.23 10.95
C GLY A 97 -19.44 -12.95 9.57
N ARG A 98 -18.63 -12.74 8.53
CA ARG A 98 -19.05 -12.28 7.19
C ARG A 98 -20.20 -13.11 6.59
N ASP A 99 -20.11 -14.42 6.67
CA ASP A 99 -21.06 -15.33 6.02
C ASP A 99 -22.42 -15.40 6.77
N GLY A 100 -22.44 -15.03 8.05
CA GLY A 100 -23.65 -15.03 8.89
C GLY A 100 -24.41 -13.69 8.94
N GLY A 101 -24.01 -12.71 8.12
CA GLY A 101 -24.58 -11.36 8.13
C GLY A 101 -24.40 -10.66 9.49
N LEU A 102 -25.35 -9.80 9.87
CA LEU A 102 -25.25 -9.02 11.11
C LEU A 102 -25.14 -9.90 12.37
N ALA A 103 -25.90 -10.99 12.44
CA ALA A 103 -25.88 -11.90 13.59
C ALA A 103 -24.53 -12.63 13.70
N GLY A 104 -23.98 -13.08 12.56
CA GLY A 104 -22.65 -13.68 12.51
C GLY A 104 -21.56 -12.74 13.03
N VAL A 105 -21.60 -11.46 12.64
CA VAL A 105 -20.63 -10.45 13.11
C VAL A 105 -20.75 -10.17 14.61
N VAL A 106 -21.96 -10.15 15.16
CA VAL A 106 -22.18 -9.98 16.61
C VAL A 106 -21.64 -11.16 17.41
N VAL A 107 -21.91 -12.39 16.97
CA VAL A 107 -21.37 -13.59 17.64
C VAL A 107 -19.85 -13.61 17.54
N ALA A 108 -19.31 -13.30 16.36
CA ALA A 108 -17.87 -13.22 16.13
C ALA A 108 -17.21 -12.14 17.00
N SER A 109 -17.82 -10.96 17.19
CA SER A 109 -17.23 -9.89 18.01
C SER A 109 -17.16 -10.27 19.49
N VAL A 110 -18.19 -10.94 20.01
CA VAL A 110 -18.17 -11.49 21.38
C VAL A 110 -17.08 -12.55 21.52
N ALA A 111 -16.99 -13.49 20.59
CA ALA A 111 -15.97 -14.54 20.62
C ALA A 111 -14.55 -13.98 20.52
N VAL A 112 -14.32 -13.01 19.64
CA VAL A 112 -13.04 -12.30 19.48
C VAL A 112 -12.69 -11.53 20.76
N GLY A 113 -13.66 -10.85 21.38
CA GLY A 113 -13.48 -10.17 22.66
C GLY A 113 -13.11 -11.13 23.80
N MET A 114 -13.82 -12.26 23.90
CA MET A 114 -13.50 -13.31 24.89
C MET A 114 -12.10 -13.89 24.66
N LEU A 115 -11.72 -14.13 23.40
CA LEU A 115 -10.38 -14.63 23.07
C LEU A 115 -9.29 -13.61 23.44
N ALA A 116 -9.49 -12.33 23.12
CA ALA A 116 -8.55 -11.27 23.49
C ALA A 116 -8.36 -11.20 25.02
N GLN A 117 -9.45 -11.30 25.79
CA GLN A 117 -9.40 -11.33 27.26
C GLN A 117 -8.77 -12.63 27.80
N ALA A 118 -8.97 -13.77 27.14
CA ALA A 118 -8.33 -15.01 27.53
C ALA A 118 -6.79 -14.96 27.34
N VAL A 119 -6.34 -14.30 26.27
CA VAL A 119 -4.91 -14.09 25.97
C VAL A 119 -4.26 -13.15 26.99
N THR A 120 -4.95 -12.09 27.41
CA THR A 120 -4.40 -11.17 28.42
C THR A 120 -4.31 -11.79 29.80
N TRP A 121 -5.22 -12.72 30.12
CA TRP A 121 -5.29 -13.32 31.45
C TRP A 121 -4.35 -14.50 31.66
N LYS A 122 -3.96 -15.20 30.58
CA LYS A 122 -3.02 -16.32 30.64
C LYS A 122 -1.59 -15.83 30.45
N SER A 123 -0.66 -16.29 31.28
CA SER A 123 0.76 -15.88 31.24
C SER A 123 1.57 -16.58 30.14
N SER A 124 1.29 -17.86 29.87
CA SER A 124 1.94 -18.63 28.82
C SER A 124 1.02 -19.74 28.30
N MET A 125 1.25 -20.15 27.05
CA MET A 125 0.63 -21.32 26.45
C MET A 125 1.68 -22.33 26.09
N ASP A 126 1.59 -23.51 26.70
CA ASP A 126 2.40 -24.65 26.32
C ASP A 126 1.82 -25.30 25.05
N LEU A 127 2.59 -25.28 23.97
CA LEU A 127 2.23 -25.88 22.70
C LEU A 127 2.79 -27.31 22.64
N LEU A 128 1.93 -28.29 22.91
CA LEU A 128 2.25 -29.73 22.83
C LEU A 128 3.45 -30.17 23.70
N GLY A 129 3.81 -29.41 24.74
CA GLY A 129 4.98 -29.70 25.59
C GLY A 129 6.33 -29.35 24.94
N LEU A 130 6.32 -28.68 23.77
CA LEU A 130 7.51 -28.42 22.96
C LEU A 130 7.92 -26.94 22.95
N PHE A 131 6.95 -26.03 23.07
CA PHE A 131 7.19 -24.59 23.01
C PHE A 131 6.33 -23.84 24.02
N GLU A 132 6.95 -23.13 24.95
CA GLU A 132 6.26 -22.19 25.84
C GLU A 132 6.12 -20.83 25.14
N ILE A 133 4.89 -20.48 24.78
CA ILE A 133 4.57 -19.23 24.07
C ILE A 133 4.09 -18.21 25.11
N PRO A 134 4.83 -17.12 25.38
CA PRO A 134 4.43 -16.12 26.35
C PRO A 134 3.18 -15.39 25.86
N LEU A 135 2.14 -15.33 26.70
CA LEU A 135 0.90 -14.63 26.40
C LEU A 135 0.83 -13.36 27.26
N SER A 136 0.51 -12.25 26.61
CA SER A 136 0.38 -10.94 27.22
C SER A 136 -0.54 -10.05 26.37
N ASP A 137 -0.84 -8.84 26.85
CA ASP A 137 -1.61 -7.85 26.07
C ASP A 137 -1.01 -7.58 24.68
N GLN A 138 0.31 -7.63 24.57
CA GLN A 138 1.01 -7.43 23.29
C GLN A 138 0.91 -8.63 22.35
N ALA A 139 0.53 -9.81 22.84
CA ALA A 139 0.27 -11.00 22.03
C ALA A 139 -1.11 -10.99 21.36
N VAL A 140 -2.05 -10.17 21.84
CA VAL A 140 -3.43 -10.10 21.31
C VAL A 140 -3.45 -9.86 19.80
N PRO A 141 -2.71 -8.89 19.22
CA PRO A 141 -2.72 -8.69 17.77
C PRO A 141 -2.17 -9.88 16.98
N ALA A 142 -1.20 -10.61 17.53
CA ALA A 142 -0.66 -11.82 16.91
C ALA A 142 -1.70 -12.94 16.88
N VAL A 143 -2.43 -13.15 17.98
CA VAL A 143 -3.51 -14.13 18.04
C VAL A 143 -4.65 -13.75 17.10
N LEU A 144 -5.09 -12.49 17.09
CA LEU A 144 -6.14 -12.01 16.18
C LEU A 144 -5.72 -12.12 14.71
N GLY A 145 -4.47 -11.79 14.39
CA GLY A 145 -3.91 -11.98 13.06
C GLY A 145 -3.90 -13.46 12.64
N ALA A 146 -3.52 -14.37 13.55
CA ALA A 146 -3.58 -15.80 13.30
C ALA A 146 -5.02 -16.30 13.08
N VAL A 147 -5.99 -15.78 13.84
CA VAL A 147 -7.42 -16.07 13.65
C VAL A 147 -7.91 -15.59 12.30
N ILE A 148 -7.53 -14.37 11.87
CA ILE A 148 -7.86 -13.86 10.53
C ILE A 148 -7.28 -14.82 9.48
N VAL A 149 -5.99 -15.15 9.56
CA VAL A 149 -5.34 -16.03 8.58
C VAL A 149 -6.02 -17.41 8.55
N ALA A 150 -6.31 -18.00 9.70
CA ALA A 150 -7.01 -19.28 9.79
C ALA A 150 -8.41 -19.19 9.17
N ALA A 151 -9.19 -18.18 9.54
CA ALA A 151 -10.52 -17.94 8.97
C ALA A 151 -10.45 -17.85 7.44
N LEU A 152 -9.49 -17.11 6.89
CA LEU A 152 -9.33 -16.95 5.46
C LEU A 152 -8.81 -18.21 4.74
N VAL A 153 -8.08 -19.07 5.43
CA VAL A 153 -7.60 -20.36 4.88
C VAL A 153 -8.72 -21.39 4.83
N PHE A 154 -9.60 -21.41 5.84
CA PHE A 154 -10.67 -22.41 5.98
C PHE A 154 -12.03 -21.98 5.41
N GLN A 155 -12.29 -20.68 5.24
CA GLN A 155 -13.53 -20.20 4.62
C GLN A 155 -13.56 -20.56 3.12
N HIS A 156 -14.65 -21.22 2.70
CA HIS A 156 -14.83 -21.68 1.32
C HIS A 156 -15.04 -20.51 0.35
N ARG A 157 -14.41 -20.60 -0.83
CA ARG A 157 -14.47 -19.64 -1.95
C ARG A 157 -15.85 -19.63 -2.62
N GLY A 158 -16.89 -19.16 -1.93
CA GLY A 158 -18.16 -18.79 -2.54
C GLY A 158 -18.05 -17.44 -3.26
N GLY A 159 -17.23 -17.33 -4.30
CA GLY A 159 -17.07 -16.10 -5.06
C GLY A 159 -18.24 -15.89 -6.02
N THR A 160 -19.31 -15.22 -5.58
CA THR A 160 -20.32 -14.69 -6.50
C THR A 160 -19.67 -13.69 -7.45
N ARG A 161 -20.11 -13.64 -8.72
CA ARG A 161 -19.57 -12.70 -9.74
C ARG A 161 -19.52 -11.23 -9.27
N ALA A 162 -20.35 -10.83 -8.31
CA ALA A 162 -20.33 -9.51 -7.67
C ALA A 162 -19.04 -9.18 -6.90
N GLU A 163 -18.34 -10.18 -6.34
CA GLU A 163 -17.05 -9.99 -5.66
C GLU A 163 -15.90 -9.76 -6.67
N MET A 164 -16.11 -10.10 -7.95
CA MET A 164 -15.12 -9.90 -9.02
C MET A 164 -15.01 -8.41 -9.42
N ASP A 165 -16.12 -7.66 -9.38
CA ASP A 165 -16.19 -6.22 -9.71
C ASP A 165 -15.57 -5.30 -8.63
N ARG A 166 -15.47 -5.76 -7.36
CA ARG A 166 -14.95 -4.95 -6.23
C ARG A 166 -13.45 -4.66 -6.31
N THR A 167 -12.75 -5.18 -7.32
CA THR A 167 -11.31 -4.96 -7.51
C THR A 167 -10.98 -3.66 -8.26
N SER A 168 -11.96 -2.95 -8.84
CA SER A 168 -11.66 -1.81 -9.73
C SER A 168 -11.42 -0.46 -9.03
N THR A 169 -11.83 -0.26 -7.77
CA THR A 169 -11.85 1.09 -7.18
C THR A 169 -10.47 1.71 -6.92
N TRP A 170 -9.40 0.89 -6.86
CA TRP A 170 -8.01 1.37 -6.67
C TRP A 170 -7.19 1.35 -7.97
N SER A 171 -7.78 0.90 -9.08
CA SER A 171 -7.10 0.77 -10.39
C SER A 171 -6.87 2.12 -11.09
N ASP A 172 -7.48 3.20 -10.60
CA ASP A 172 -7.42 4.54 -11.20
C ASP A 172 -6.13 5.32 -10.88
N SER A 173 -5.16 4.68 -10.24
CA SER A 173 -3.80 5.24 -10.17
C SER A 173 -3.10 5.01 -11.52
N GLU A 174 -3.31 5.96 -12.45
CA GLU A 174 -2.66 5.97 -13.77
C GLU A 174 -1.17 5.60 -13.64
N ALA A 175 -0.79 4.48 -14.26
CA ALA A 175 0.61 4.11 -14.33
C ALA A 175 1.38 5.19 -15.09
N VAL A 176 2.59 5.53 -14.63
CA VAL A 176 3.44 6.53 -15.29
C VAL A 176 3.68 6.10 -16.73
N ARG A 177 3.10 6.85 -17.67
CA ARG A 177 3.27 6.59 -19.09
C ARG A 177 4.75 6.78 -19.47
N PRO A 178 5.39 5.79 -20.11
CA PRO A 178 6.77 5.93 -20.55
C PRO A 178 6.88 6.98 -21.66
N ILE A 179 8.01 7.68 -21.73
CA ILE A 179 8.27 8.66 -22.78
C ILE A 179 8.34 7.92 -24.13
N PRO A 180 7.57 8.34 -25.16
CA PRO A 180 7.61 7.75 -26.50
C PRO A 180 9.04 7.71 -27.05
N ARG A 181 9.38 6.63 -27.77
CA ARG A 181 10.72 6.44 -28.35
C ARG A 181 11.09 7.55 -29.35
N SER A 182 10.09 8.16 -30.00
CA SER A 182 10.27 9.30 -30.91
C SER A 182 10.79 10.54 -30.19
N LEU A 183 10.23 10.87 -29.03
CA LEU A 183 10.68 11.99 -28.18
C LEU A 183 11.96 11.68 -27.42
N ALA A 184 12.15 10.44 -26.96
CA ALA A 184 13.32 10.05 -26.17
C ALA A 184 14.65 10.17 -26.92
N ARG A 185 14.64 10.15 -28.26
CA ARG A 185 15.83 10.30 -29.11
C ARG A 185 16.20 11.75 -29.40
N LEU A 186 15.31 12.71 -29.12
CA LEU A 186 15.62 14.13 -29.33
C LEU A 186 16.78 14.56 -28.44
N PRO A 187 17.76 15.33 -28.96
CA PRO A 187 18.95 15.72 -28.19
C PRO A 187 18.58 16.54 -26.95
N VAL A 188 17.50 17.33 -27.01
CA VAL A 188 16.99 18.09 -25.85
C VAL A 188 16.48 17.15 -24.76
N VAL A 189 15.66 16.16 -25.09
CA VAL A 189 15.09 15.20 -24.13
C VAL A 189 16.16 14.25 -23.58
N ARG A 190 17.12 13.86 -24.43
CA ARG A 190 18.29 13.07 -24.01
C ARG A 190 19.17 13.85 -23.03
N ASN A 191 19.45 15.12 -23.34
CA ASN A 191 20.30 15.96 -22.49
C ASN A 191 19.59 16.35 -21.19
N THR A 192 18.29 16.65 -21.18
CA THR A 192 17.56 16.91 -19.93
C THR A 192 17.44 15.66 -19.07
N ARG A 193 17.28 14.48 -19.68
CA ARG A 193 17.28 13.20 -18.95
C ARG A 193 18.67 12.87 -18.40
N ALA A 194 19.72 13.06 -19.18
CA ALA A 194 21.10 12.87 -18.73
C ALA A 194 21.45 13.87 -17.62
N LEU A 195 21.04 15.13 -17.77
CA LEU A 195 21.20 16.17 -16.75
C LEU A 195 20.45 15.81 -15.47
N ALA A 196 19.18 15.39 -15.55
CA ALA A 196 18.42 14.97 -14.36
C ALA A 196 19.04 13.72 -13.70
N PHE A 197 19.53 12.77 -14.50
CA PHE A 197 20.20 11.57 -14.01
C PHE A 197 21.52 11.87 -13.28
N VAL A 198 22.22 12.94 -13.65
CA VAL A 198 23.45 13.40 -12.97
C VAL A 198 23.15 14.38 -11.83
N ALA A 199 22.21 15.30 -12.01
CA ALA A 199 21.89 16.35 -11.05
C ALA A 199 21.28 15.81 -9.76
N VAL A 200 20.46 14.76 -9.83
CA VAL A 200 19.86 14.12 -8.64
C VAL A 200 20.94 13.53 -7.71
N PRO A 201 21.84 12.63 -8.17
CA PRO A 201 22.90 12.10 -7.32
C PRO A 201 23.90 13.17 -6.89
N VAL A 202 24.23 14.14 -7.74
CA VAL A 202 25.10 15.28 -7.35
C VAL A 202 24.44 16.12 -6.27
N GLY A 203 23.14 16.41 -6.38
CA GLY A 203 22.39 17.13 -5.35
C GLY A 203 22.36 16.38 -4.01
N LEU A 204 22.15 15.07 -4.04
CA LEU A 204 22.23 14.21 -2.85
C LEU A 204 23.64 14.24 -2.23
N LEU A 205 24.70 14.16 -3.04
CA LEU A 205 26.08 14.23 -2.55
C LEU A 205 26.43 15.59 -1.93
N CYS A 206 25.88 16.69 -2.46
CA CYS A 206 26.10 18.03 -1.93
C CYS A 206 25.22 18.38 -0.71
N LEU A 207 24.14 17.63 -0.48
CA LEU A 207 23.18 17.87 0.60
C LEU A 207 23.79 17.96 2.03
N PRO A 208 24.71 17.08 2.46
CA PRO A 208 25.33 17.19 3.78
C PRO A 208 26.19 18.45 3.95
N LEU A 209 26.74 19.00 2.86
CA LEU A 209 27.49 20.26 2.89
C LEU A 209 26.58 21.46 3.17
N LEU A 210 25.34 21.41 2.67
CA LEU A 210 24.33 22.46 2.87
C LEU A 210 23.70 22.40 4.27
N LEU A 211 23.57 21.20 4.84
CA LEU A 211 22.90 20.99 6.13
C LEU A 211 23.75 21.36 7.35
N GLY A 212 25.09 21.37 7.20
CA GLY A 212 26.07 21.86 8.17
C GLY A 212 26.21 21.06 9.48
N SER A 213 25.11 20.51 10.03
CA SER A 213 25.06 19.82 11.31
C SER A 213 25.03 18.30 11.19
N ALA A 214 25.70 17.61 12.12
CA ALA A 214 25.71 16.15 12.21
C ALA A 214 24.30 15.58 12.43
N ALA A 215 23.47 16.26 13.23
CA ALA A 215 22.08 15.87 13.45
C ALA A 215 21.23 15.90 12.17
N ASN A 216 21.36 16.97 11.37
CA ASN A 216 20.66 17.06 10.08
C ASN A 216 21.16 16.03 9.08
N THR A 217 22.45 15.71 9.11
CA THR A 217 23.04 14.67 8.25
C THR A 217 22.48 13.29 8.58
N SER A 218 22.37 12.96 9.88
CA SER A 218 21.74 11.72 10.34
C SER A 218 20.25 11.63 9.96
N ARG A 219 19.51 12.75 10.06
CA ARG A 219 18.11 12.83 9.60
C ARG A 219 18.01 12.64 8.08
N ALA A 220 18.93 13.22 7.31
CA ALA A 220 18.99 13.00 5.87
C ALA A 220 19.30 11.53 5.52
N ALA A 221 20.11 10.83 6.32
CA ALA A 221 20.33 9.40 6.16
C ALA A 221 19.06 8.58 6.45
N ALA A 222 18.30 8.97 7.50
CA ALA A 222 17.01 8.36 7.80
C ALA A 222 16.00 8.54 6.66
N LEU A 223 15.99 9.71 5.99
CA LEU A 223 15.14 9.93 4.81
C LEU A 223 15.37 8.88 3.73
N VAL A 224 16.62 8.44 3.51
CA VAL A 224 16.92 7.43 2.49
C VAL A 224 16.32 6.08 2.88
N GLY A 225 16.40 5.70 4.16
CA GLY A 225 15.75 4.49 4.68
C GLY A 225 14.23 4.52 4.50
N PHE A 226 13.58 5.62 4.89
CA PHE A 226 12.14 5.81 4.69
C PHE A 226 11.75 5.92 3.21
N ALA A 227 12.60 6.48 2.35
CA ALA A 227 12.36 6.54 0.91
C ALA A 227 12.38 5.15 0.28
N LEU A 228 13.30 4.26 0.70
CA LEU A 228 13.28 2.85 0.27
C LEU A 228 12.01 2.13 0.73
N ILE A 229 11.56 2.38 1.97
CA ILE A 229 10.28 1.86 2.47
C ILE A 229 9.10 2.42 1.63
N GLY A 230 9.09 3.70 1.32
CA GLY A 230 8.05 4.31 0.48
C GLY A 230 8.03 3.74 -0.94
N VAL A 231 9.22 3.56 -1.53
CA VAL A 231 9.39 2.91 -2.83
C VAL A 231 8.94 1.45 -2.81
N SER A 232 9.17 0.74 -1.70
CA SER A 232 8.73 -0.65 -1.56
C SER A 232 7.19 -0.78 -1.52
N LEU A 233 6.49 0.22 -0.97
CA LEU A 233 5.02 0.32 -1.08
C LEU A 233 4.57 0.56 -2.52
N VAL A 234 5.28 1.38 -3.30
CA VAL A 234 4.98 1.59 -4.73
C VAL A 234 5.06 0.27 -5.51
N VAL A 235 6.00 -0.62 -5.20
CA VAL A 235 6.09 -1.93 -5.86
C VAL A 235 4.83 -2.77 -5.59
N LEU A 236 4.36 -2.79 -4.36
CA LEU A 236 3.23 -3.63 -3.97
C LEU A 236 1.87 -3.04 -4.35
N VAL A 237 1.65 -1.77 -3.98
CA VAL A 237 0.41 -1.04 -4.25
C VAL A 237 0.36 -0.62 -5.72
N GLY A 238 1.42 0.04 -6.18
CA GLY A 238 1.50 0.60 -7.52
C GLY A 238 1.64 -0.44 -8.61
N TRP A 239 2.50 -1.44 -8.48
CA TRP A 239 2.71 -2.42 -9.57
C TRP A 239 1.89 -3.69 -9.41
N ALA A 240 1.81 -4.26 -8.21
CA ALA A 240 1.07 -5.51 -7.98
C ALA A 240 -0.43 -5.28 -7.68
N GLY A 241 -0.87 -4.03 -7.48
CA GLY A 241 -2.27 -3.70 -7.18
C GLY A 241 -2.74 -4.15 -5.81
N GLN A 242 -1.81 -4.39 -4.89
CA GLN A 242 -2.09 -4.97 -3.59
C GLN A 242 -1.93 -3.91 -2.50
N VAL A 243 -3.03 -3.50 -1.87
CA VAL A 243 -2.99 -2.55 -0.74
C VAL A 243 -2.34 -3.24 0.46
N SER A 244 -1.28 -2.62 1.00
CA SER A 244 -0.59 -3.11 2.19
C SER A 244 -0.46 -2.03 3.25
N LEU A 245 -0.93 -2.36 4.44
CA LEU A 245 -0.75 -1.62 5.68
C LEU A 245 0.24 -2.35 6.59
N GLY A 246 1.25 -3.00 6.00
CA GLY A 246 2.22 -3.87 6.69
C GLY A 246 3.69 -3.52 6.45
N GLN A 247 4.00 -2.43 5.73
CA GLN A 247 5.34 -2.22 5.20
C GLN A 247 6.42 -2.02 6.26
N LEU A 248 6.09 -1.29 7.33
CA LEU A 248 7.04 -1.10 8.43
C LEU A 248 7.37 -2.40 9.18
N ALA A 249 6.50 -3.40 9.16
CA ALA A 249 6.86 -4.70 9.72
C ALA A 249 7.84 -5.47 8.84
N PHE A 250 7.75 -5.38 7.52
CA PHE A 250 8.81 -5.91 6.64
C PHE A 250 10.13 -5.17 6.85
N ALA A 251 10.08 -3.86 7.06
CA ALA A 251 11.25 -3.08 7.45
C ALA A 251 11.81 -3.51 8.82
N ALA A 252 10.95 -3.74 9.81
CA ALA A 252 11.34 -4.20 11.14
C ALA A 252 12.02 -5.58 11.10
N VAL A 253 11.49 -6.52 10.30
CA VAL A 253 12.12 -7.82 10.05
C VAL A 253 13.53 -7.64 9.49
N GLY A 254 13.70 -6.78 8.49
CA GLY A 254 15.02 -6.45 7.95
C GLY A 254 15.95 -5.77 8.95
N GLY A 255 15.41 -4.90 9.79
CA GLY A 255 16.12 -4.24 10.88
C GLY A 255 16.65 -5.24 11.92
N VAL A 256 15.81 -6.17 12.36
CA VAL A 256 16.19 -7.25 13.29
C VAL A 256 17.19 -8.20 12.65
N ALA A 257 16.94 -8.64 11.41
CA ALA A 257 17.84 -9.52 10.68
C ALA A 257 19.22 -8.88 10.47
N GLY A 258 19.26 -7.60 10.10
CA GLY A 258 20.50 -6.84 9.95
C GLY A 258 21.23 -6.60 11.26
N ALA A 259 20.51 -6.22 12.33
CA ALA A 259 21.09 -6.10 13.67
C ALA A 259 21.71 -7.41 14.13
N LYS A 260 20.99 -8.53 13.93
CA LYS A 260 21.46 -9.86 14.31
C LYS A 260 22.70 -10.27 13.52
N ALA A 261 22.68 -10.07 12.20
CA ALA A 261 23.82 -10.37 11.35
C ALA A 261 25.08 -9.60 11.77
N ILE A 262 24.93 -8.35 12.21
CA ILE A 262 26.07 -7.52 12.62
C ILE A 262 26.52 -7.86 14.05
N LEU A 263 25.59 -7.88 15.01
CA LEU A 263 25.92 -8.00 16.43
C LEU A 263 26.30 -9.43 16.82
N ASP A 264 25.60 -10.44 16.30
CA ASP A 264 25.80 -11.83 16.71
C ASP A 264 26.77 -12.56 15.77
N TRP A 265 26.74 -12.26 14.46
CA TRP A 265 27.55 -12.96 13.46
C TRP A 265 28.75 -12.17 12.95
N GLY A 266 28.87 -10.88 13.31
CA GLY A 266 29.98 -10.03 12.87
C GLY A 266 30.02 -9.77 11.37
N PHE A 267 28.87 -9.85 10.68
CA PHE A 267 28.81 -9.63 9.24
C PHE A 267 29.09 -8.18 8.87
N ASP A 268 29.72 -8.02 7.71
CA ASP A 268 29.86 -6.73 7.03
C ASP A 268 28.50 -6.06 6.77
N PRO A 269 28.38 -4.72 6.84
CA PRO A 269 27.14 -4.02 6.52
C PRO A 269 26.48 -4.42 5.20
N LEU A 270 27.24 -4.71 4.14
CA LEU A 270 26.70 -5.12 2.85
C LEU A 270 26.09 -6.53 2.90
N LEU A 271 26.77 -7.45 3.60
CA LEU A 271 26.26 -8.81 3.79
C LEU A 271 25.04 -8.81 4.71
N ALA A 272 25.02 -7.95 5.72
CA ALA A 272 23.86 -7.71 6.58
C ALA A 272 22.67 -7.15 5.79
N LEU A 273 22.88 -6.22 4.84
CA LEU A 273 21.84 -5.72 3.96
C LEU A 273 21.28 -6.82 3.03
N LEU A 274 22.14 -7.68 2.49
CA LEU A 274 21.70 -8.81 1.68
C LEU A 274 20.88 -9.81 2.51
N PHE A 275 21.34 -10.14 3.72
CA PHE A 275 20.61 -11.01 4.63
C PHE A 275 19.27 -10.41 5.04
N ALA A 276 19.23 -9.11 5.36
CA ALA A 276 18.00 -8.38 5.63
C ALA A 276 17.03 -8.42 4.44
N ALA A 277 17.52 -8.19 3.22
CA ALA A 277 16.69 -8.26 2.01
C ALA A 277 16.09 -9.67 1.81
N MET A 278 16.87 -10.72 2.03
CA MET A 278 16.41 -12.10 1.93
C MET A 278 15.38 -12.46 3.02
N ALA A 279 15.62 -12.04 4.26
CA ALA A 279 14.67 -12.23 5.36
C ALA A 279 13.35 -11.49 5.09
N GLY A 280 13.42 -10.24 4.64
CA GLY A 280 12.27 -9.44 4.24
C GLY A 280 11.48 -10.07 3.10
N ALA A 281 12.16 -10.57 2.06
CA ALA A 281 11.54 -11.27 0.94
C ALA A 281 10.83 -12.55 1.40
N ALA A 282 11.51 -13.37 2.21
CA ALA A 282 10.97 -14.62 2.71
C ALA A 282 9.71 -14.40 3.58
N VAL A 283 9.76 -13.45 4.51
CA VAL A 283 8.61 -13.12 5.36
C VAL A 283 7.48 -12.50 4.55
N ALA A 284 7.77 -11.63 3.58
CA ALA A 284 6.73 -11.07 2.73
C ALA A 284 6.05 -12.13 1.84
N VAL A 285 6.79 -13.12 1.33
CA VAL A 285 6.20 -14.27 0.62
C VAL A 285 5.36 -15.13 1.55
N LEU A 286 5.85 -15.41 2.77
CA LEU A 286 5.14 -16.20 3.76
C LEU A 286 3.81 -15.55 4.14
N VAL A 287 3.81 -14.24 4.41
CA VAL A 287 2.60 -13.46 4.71
C VAL A 287 1.73 -13.32 3.46
N GLY A 288 2.33 -13.17 2.29
CA GLY A 288 1.64 -13.06 1.01
C GLY A 288 0.84 -14.32 0.65
N LEU A 289 1.33 -15.52 0.96
CA LEU A 289 0.66 -16.79 0.62
C LEU A 289 -0.80 -16.89 1.11
N PRO A 290 -1.12 -16.72 2.40
CA PRO A 290 -2.50 -16.69 2.86
C PRO A 290 -3.21 -15.40 2.43
N ALA A 291 -2.51 -14.28 2.40
CA ALA A 291 -3.10 -12.98 2.06
C ALA A 291 -3.60 -12.94 0.61
N LEU A 292 -2.96 -13.63 -0.33
CA LEU A 292 -3.42 -13.73 -1.72
C LEU A 292 -4.67 -14.58 -1.93
N ARG A 293 -5.13 -15.30 -0.90
CA ARG A 293 -6.43 -16.00 -0.95
C ARG A 293 -7.59 -15.02 -0.81
N VAL A 294 -7.36 -13.83 -0.26
CA VAL A 294 -8.33 -12.75 -0.15
C VAL A 294 -8.11 -11.65 -1.19
N ARG A 295 -9.19 -10.93 -1.52
CA ARG A 295 -9.18 -9.85 -2.51
C ARG A 295 -9.48 -8.51 -1.85
N GLY A 296 -8.94 -7.44 -2.45
CA GLY A 296 -9.26 -6.06 -2.10
C GLY A 296 -8.87 -5.69 -0.66
N LEU A 297 -9.78 -5.04 0.05
CA LEU A 297 -9.54 -4.45 1.37
C LEU A 297 -9.10 -5.47 2.43
N TYR A 298 -9.54 -6.73 2.34
CA TYR A 298 -9.16 -7.77 3.30
C TYR A 298 -7.67 -8.07 3.31
N LEU A 299 -6.98 -7.85 2.18
CA LEU A 299 -5.52 -7.96 2.13
C LEU A 299 -4.86 -6.92 3.04
N ALA A 300 -5.35 -5.68 3.01
CA ALA A 300 -4.85 -4.59 3.84
C ALA A 300 -5.03 -4.94 5.33
N VAL A 301 -6.16 -5.53 5.70
CA VAL A 301 -6.44 -6.02 7.06
C VAL A 301 -5.42 -7.06 7.50
N VAL A 302 -5.13 -8.07 6.67
CA VAL A 302 -4.13 -9.11 6.99
C VAL A 302 -2.75 -8.50 7.17
N THR A 303 -2.35 -7.56 6.31
CA THR A 303 -1.05 -6.89 6.43
C THR A 303 -0.94 -5.99 7.65
N LEU A 304 -2.04 -5.35 8.08
CA LEU A 304 -2.11 -4.58 9.32
C LEU A 304 -2.02 -5.47 10.56
N ALA A 305 -2.71 -6.61 10.54
CA ALA A 305 -2.63 -7.62 11.58
C ALA A 305 -1.20 -8.12 11.75
N PHE A 306 -0.55 -8.43 10.62
CA PHE A 306 0.87 -8.78 10.60
C PHE A 306 1.74 -7.63 11.15
N ALA A 307 1.45 -6.37 10.81
CA ALA A 307 2.22 -5.24 11.31
C ALA A 307 2.24 -5.16 12.84
N LEU A 308 1.05 -5.24 13.43
CA LEU A 308 0.86 -5.21 14.89
C LEU A 308 1.48 -6.43 15.56
N ALA A 309 1.29 -7.62 14.98
CA ALA A 309 1.85 -8.87 15.49
C ALA A 309 3.38 -8.90 15.42
N ALA A 310 3.96 -8.49 14.29
CA ALA A 310 5.40 -8.52 14.07
C ALA A 310 6.12 -7.61 15.06
N VAL A 311 5.75 -6.33 15.14
CA VAL A 311 6.48 -5.35 15.96
C VAL A 311 6.09 -5.44 17.43
N GLY A 312 4.81 -5.67 17.75
CA GLY A 312 4.34 -5.74 19.13
C GLY A 312 4.75 -7.02 19.85
N TYR A 313 4.85 -8.14 19.13
CA TYR A 313 5.05 -9.47 19.72
C TYR A 313 6.29 -10.18 19.19
N PHE A 314 6.32 -10.55 17.90
CA PHE A 314 7.38 -11.44 17.37
C PHE A 314 8.79 -10.85 17.40
N LEU A 315 8.91 -9.54 17.19
CA LEU A 315 10.18 -8.81 17.17
C LEU A 315 10.44 -8.09 18.49
N ASN A 316 9.72 -8.43 19.55
CA ASN A 316 9.90 -7.80 20.85
C ASN A 316 10.89 -8.63 21.71
N PRO A 317 12.03 -8.06 22.10
CA PRO A 317 13.06 -8.79 22.84
C PRO A 317 12.62 -9.26 24.23
N THR A 318 11.57 -8.66 24.80
CA THR A 318 11.01 -9.07 26.09
C THR A 318 10.41 -10.48 26.04
N TYR A 319 9.84 -10.87 24.90
CA TYR A 319 9.24 -12.20 24.72
C TYR A 319 10.17 -13.19 24.01
N PHE A 320 11.07 -12.67 23.17
CA PHE A 320 11.89 -13.49 22.30
C PHE A 320 13.37 -13.14 22.44
N SER A 321 14.13 -14.05 23.06
CA SER A 321 15.57 -13.90 23.28
C SER A 321 16.42 -13.90 22.01
N TRP A 322 15.87 -14.36 20.88
CA TRP A 322 16.58 -14.35 19.60
C TRP A 322 16.71 -12.95 18.98
N VAL A 323 15.89 -11.99 19.44
CA VAL A 323 15.92 -10.59 19.00
C VAL A 323 17.08 -9.87 19.69
N PRO A 324 17.99 -9.24 18.93
CA PRO A 324 19.17 -8.59 19.50
C PRO A 324 18.77 -7.34 20.31
N THR A 325 19.26 -7.26 21.55
CA THR A 325 19.11 -6.12 22.46
C THR A 325 20.35 -5.23 22.54
N GLY A 326 21.48 -5.73 22.03
CA GLY A 326 22.76 -5.03 22.04
C GLY A 326 22.73 -3.74 21.21
N ARG A 327 23.58 -2.78 21.59
CA ARG A 327 23.87 -1.59 20.80
C ARG A 327 25.26 -1.73 20.18
N MET A 328 25.38 -1.30 18.93
CA MET A 328 26.67 -1.21 18.23
C MET A 328 27.46 -0.06 18.85
N ALA A 329 28.63 -0.36 19.42
CA ALA A 329 29.52 0.68 19.95
C ALA A 329 29.98 1.60 18.81
N GLU A 330 30.46 0.99 17.73
CA GLU A 330 30.85 1.64 16.47
C GLU A 330 30.17 0.90 15.30
N ARG A 331 29.90 1.63 14.21
CA ARG A 331 29.39 0.99 12.99
C ARG A 331 30.53 0.21 12.31
N PRO A 332 30.33 -1.07 11.95
CA PRO A 332 31.37 -1.86 11.32
C PRO A 332 31.78 -1.27 9.97
N GLU A 333 33.05 -1.40 9.64
CA GLU A 333 33.59 -0.94 8.37
C GLU A 333 32.98 -1.71 7.20
N VAL A 334 32.79 -1.01 6.07
CA VAL A 334 32.34 -1.62 4.82
C VAL A 334 33.55 -2.22 4.11
N LEU A 335 33.43 -3.49 3.73
CA LEU A 335 34.47 -4.34 3.16
C LEU A 335 35.75 -4.42 4.00
N GLY A 336 35.65 -4.14 5.30
CA GLY A 336 36.80 -4.08 6.21
C GLY A 336 37.83 -2.98 5.88
N THR A 337 37.44 -1.97 5.08
CA THR A 337 38.34 -0.89 4.67
C THR A 337 37.72 0.51 4.76
N PHE A 338 36.39 0.62 4.69
CA PHE A 338 35.71 1.92 4.68
C PHE A 338 34.94 2.15 5.98
N GLY A 339 35.46 3.03 6.85
CA GLY A 339 34.77 3.44 8.08
C GLY A 339 33.50 4.23 7.82
N ILE A 340 32.37 3.74 8.33
CA ILE A 340 31.04 4.38 8.23
C ILE A 340 30.51 4.90 9.57
N ASP A 341 31.36 5.03 10.59
CA ASP A 341 30.91 5.49 11.91
C ASP A 341 30.52 6.98 11.93
N GLU A 342 31.24 7.80 11.18
CA GLU A 342 30.98 9.24 11.03
C GLU A 342 29.63 9.49 10.32
N PRO A 343 28.77 10.42 10.82
CA PRO A 343 27.46 10.70 10.23
C PRO A 343 27.49 11.01 8.72
N ARG A 344 28.52 11.70 8.23
CA ARG A 344 28.68 12.01 6.81
C ARG A 344 29.01 10.77 5.97
N SER A 345 29.94 9.94 6.44
CA SER A 345 30.29 8.68 5.76
C SER A 345 29.10 7.73 5.72
N PHE A 346 28.36 7.62 6.83
CA PHE A 346 27.12 6.85 6.89
C PHE A 346 26.05 7.38 5.94
N TYR A 347 25.88 8.69 5.84
CA TYR A 347 24.96 9.30 4.89
C TYR A 347 25.29 8.91 3.44
N TYR A 348 26.55 9.00 3.03
CA TYR A 348 26.96 8.60 1.68
C TYR A 348 26.73 7.11 1.42
N PHE A 349 27.01 6.25 2.42
CA PHE A 349 26.68 4.83 2.35
C PHE A 349 25.17 4.61 2.11
N CYS A 350 24.31 5.26 2.89
CA CYS A 350 22.86 5.21 2.71
C CYS A 350 22.44 5.67 1.31
N VAL A 351 22.99 6.79 0.80
CA VAL A 351 22.69 7.30 -0.55
C VAL A 351 23.08 6.30 -1.62
N VAL A 352 24.26 5.69 -1.54
CA VAL A 352 24.70 4.67 -2.50
C VAL A 352 23.76 3.47 -2.51
N VAL A 353 23.42 2.94 -1.32
CA VAL A 353 22.47 1.83 -1.18
C VAL A 353 21.07 2.20 -1.67
N GLY A 354 20.60 3.40 -1.33
CA GLY A 354 19.30 3.93 -1.76
C GLY A 354 19.20 4.08 -3.28
N LEU A 355 20.21 4.69 -3.90
CA LEU A 355 20.29 4.83 -5.36
C LEU A 355 20.37 3.46 -6.05
N ALA A 356 21.16 2.52 -5.50
CA ALA A 356 21.24 1.16 -6.01
C ALA A 356 19.87 0.45 -5.96
N GLY A 357 19.16 0.56 -4.83
CA GLY A 357 17.82 -0.02 -4.65
C GLY A 357 16.78 0.57 -5.61
N VAL A 358 16.76 1.90 -5.76
CA VAL A 358 15.86 2.58 -6.71
C VAL A 358 16.22 2.24 -8.16
N ALA A 359 17.50 2.18 -8.51
CA ALA A 359 17.96 1.79 -9.85
C ALA A 359 17.59 0.34 -10.19
N PHE A 360 17.77 -0.58 -9.23
CA PHE A 360 17.35 -1.97 -9.35
C PHE A 360 15.85 -2.06 -9.64
N LEU A 361 15.01 -1.40 -8.83
CA LEU A 361 13.57 -1.41 -9.06
C LEU A 361 13.19 -0.73 -10.38
N ALA A 362 13.81 0.38 -10.76
CA ALA A 362 13.54 1.02 -12.05
C ALA A 362 13.81 0.07 -13.24
N LYS A 363 14.85 -0.78 -13.14
CA LYS A 363 15.10 -1.86 -14.11
C LYS A 363 14.05 -2.96 -14.04
N VAL A 364 13.66 -3.40 -12.84
CA VAL A 364 12.59 -4.39 -12.67
C VAL A 364 11.27 -3.90 -13.25
N GLY A 365 10.88 -2.65 -13.03
CA GLY A 365 9.64 -2.05 -13.54
C GLY A 365 9.56 -2.03 -15.06
N THR A 366 10.70 -1.88 -15.75
CA THR A 366 10.77 -1.93 -17.22
C THR A 366 11.00 -3.33 -17.79
N SER A 367 11.33 -4.31 -16.94
CA SER A 367 11.55 -5.70 -17.32
C SER A 367 10.25 -6.46 -17.60
N ARG A 368 10.37 -7.72 -18.02
CA ARG A 368 9.22 -8.64 -18.16
C ARG A 368 8.46 -8.79 -16.83
N THR A 369 9.17 -8.86 -15.71
CA THR A 369 8.57 -9.02 -14.38
C THR A 369 7.68 -7.83 -14.02
N GLY A 370 8.15 -6.60 -14.24
CA GLY A 370 7.35 -5.39 -13.99
C GLY A 370 6.10 -5.31 -14.87
N ARG A 371 6.22 -5.63 -16.17
CA ARG A 371 5.07 -5.67 -17.09
C ARG A 371 4.03 -6.72 -16.68
N VAL A 372 4.47 -7.88 -16.22
CA VAL A 372 3.57 -8.93 -15.72
C VAL A 372 2.84 -8.47 -14.45
N LEU A 373 3.52 -7.81 -13.52
CA LEU A 373 2.90 -7.24 -12.32
C LEU A 373 1.81 -6.23 -12.68
N MET A 374 2.14 -5.25 -13.53
CA MET A 374 1.19 -4.23 -13.97
C MET A 374 0.00 -4.82 -14.73
N ALA A 375 0.23 -5.80 -15.62
CA ALA A 375 -0.87 -6.47 -16.33
C ALA A 375 -1.81 -7.23 -15.38
N VAL A 376 -1.26 -7.90 -14.36
CA VAL A 376 -2.06 -8.57 -13.34
C VAL A 376 -2.85 -7.57 -12.49
N ARG A 377 -2.26 -6.42 -12.16
CA ARG A 377 -2.95 -5.34 -11.45
C ARG A 377 -4.12 -4.79 -12.26
N ASP A 378 -3.92 -4.53 -13.54
CA ASP A 378 -4.92 -3.87 -14.38
C ASP A 378 -6.11 -4.80 -14.66
N ASN A 379 -5.86 -6.08 -14.98
CA ASN A 379 -6.91 -7.09 -15.10
C ASN A 379 -6.39 -8.51 -14.87
N GLU A 380 -6.63 -9.04 -13.67
CA GLU A 380 -6.20 -10.38 -13.27
C GLU A 380 -6.76 -11.48 -14.19
N ASN A 381 -8.02 -11.37 -14.62
CA ASN A 381 -8.69 -12.37 -15.45
C ASN A 381 -8.12 -12.37 -16.86
N ALA A 382 -7.86 -11.19 -17.43
CA ALA A 382 -7.24 -11.07 -18.74
C ALA A 382 -5.80 -11.61 -18.71
N ALA A 383 -5.00 -11.25 -17.70
CA ALA A 383 -3.64 -11.76 -17.55
C ALA A 383 -3.62 -13.30 -17.41
N ALA A 384 -4.57 -13.87 -16.67
CA ALA A 384 -4.72 -15.33 -16.56
C ALA A 384 -5.07 -16.00 -17.90
N ALA A 385 -5.92 -15.37 -18.72
CA ALA A 385 -6.26 -15.85 -20.06
C ALA A 385 -5.04 -15.89 -21.00
N TYR A 386 -4.07 -14.99 -20.81
CA TYR A 386 -2.77 -14.99 -21.50
C TYR A 386 -1.72 -15.94 -20.87
N GLY A 387 -2.13 -16.83 -19.95
CA GLY A 387 -1.26 -17.86 -19.36
C GLY A 387 -0.32 -17.35 -18.26
N VAL A 388 -0.53 -16.15 -17.73
CA VAL A 388 0.28 -15.60 -16.63
C VAL A 388 -0.12 -16.26 -15.30
N PRO A 389 0.82 -16.83 -14.53
CA PRO A 389 0.52 -17.36 -13.20
C PRO A 389 0.33 -16.22 -12.19
N VAL A 390 -0.91 -15.75 -12.04
CA VAL A 390 -1.31 -14.60 -11.20
C VAL A 390 -0.74 -14.69 -9.77
N VAL A 391 -0.84 -15.85 -9.12
CA VAL A 391 -0.34 -16.05 -7.75
C VAL A 391 1.17 -15.84 -7.67
N ARG A 392 1.94 -16.40 -8.62
CA ARG A 392 3.40 -16.24 -8.65
C ARG A 392 3.80 -14.80 -8.92
N ALA A 393 3.08 -14.12 -9.82
CA ALA A 393 3.31 -12.70 -10.09
C ALA A 393 3.11 -11.87 -8.82
N LYS A 394 1.99 -12.03 -8.11
CA LYS A 394 1.73 -11.28 -6.88
C LYS A 394 2.73 -11.61 -5.76
N LEU A 395 3.12 -12.88 -5.58
CA LEU A 395 4.15 -13.28 -4.62
C LEU A 395 5.52 -12.66 -4.94
N LEU A 396 5.88 -12.53 -6.22
CA LEU A 396 7.08 -11.79 -6.63
C LEU A 396 6.98 -10.31 -6.25
N GLY A 397 5.80 -9.70 -6.39
CA GLY A 397 5.53 -8.34 -5.91
C GLY A 397 5.76 -8.20 -4.40
N PHE A 398 5.24 -9.15 -3.61
CA PHE A 398 5.51 -9.23 -2.17
C PHE A 398 6.99 -9.41 -1.87
N ALA A 399 7.69 -10.32 -2.55
CA ALA A 399 9.11 -10.57 -2.34
C ALA A 399 9.97 -9.31 -2.61
N LEU A 400 9.76 -8.65 -3.74
CA LEU A 400 10.48 -7.42 -4.12
C LEU A 400 10.19 -6.27 -3.16
N SER A 401 8.93 -6.13 -2.76
CA SER A 401 8.49 -5.12 -1.80
C SER A 401 9.07 -5.40 -0.40
N GLY A 402 8.96 -6.62 0.11
CA GLY A 402 9.52 -7.03 1.39
C GLY A 402 11.03 -6.88 1.46
N ALA A 403 11.75 -7.29 0.41
CA ALA A 403 13.19 -7.12 0.31
C ALA A 403 13.61 -5.65 0.42
N THR A 404 12.94 -4.78 -0.33
CA THR A 404 13.30 -3.35 -0.40
C THR A 404 12.92 -2.60 0.87
N ALA A 405 11.79 -2.95 1.50
CA ALA A 405 11.43 -2.46 2.84
C ALA A 405 12.46 -2.88 3.89
N ALA A 406 12.88 -4.15 3.86
CA ALA A 406 13.84 -4.71 4.81
C ALA A 406 15.23 -4.06 4.70
N VAL A 407 15.69 -3.75 3.49
CA VAL A 407 16.91 -2.95 3.27
C VAL A 407 16.76 -1.57 3.93
N GLY A 408 15.63 -0.88 3.72
CA GLY A 408 15.35 0.41 4.35
C GLY A 408 15.35 0.33 5.89
N GLY A 409 14.75 -0.72 6.45
CA GLY A 409 14.74 -0.95 7.90
C GLY A 409 16.12 -1.30 8.48
N CYS A 410 16.93 -2.06 7.76
CA CYS A 410 18.31 -2.35 8.13
C CYS A 410 19.15 -1.07 8.21
N LEU A 411 19.01 -0.15 7.23
CA LEU A 411 19.67 1.15 7.26
C LEU A 411 19.23 2.01 8.47
N LEU A 412 17.94 1.98 8.83
CA LEU A 412 17.43 2.72 10.00
C LEU A 412 17.99 2.17 11.32
N VAL A 413 18.14 0.86 11.43
CA VAL A 413 18.73 0.22 12.62
C VAL A 413 20.24 0.49 12.71
N LEU A 414 20.96 0.43 11.59
CA LEU A 414 22.35 0.86 11.49
C LEU A 414 22.52 2.34 11.88
N LEU A 415 21.59 3.20 11.48
CA LEU A 415 21.58 4.61 11.87
C LEU A 415 21.46 4.76 13.39
N GLN A 416 20.50 4.07 14.01
CA GLN A 416 20.28 4.10 15.46
C GLN A 416 21.28 3.29 16.29
N ARG A 417 22.20 2.56 15.62
CA ARG A 417 23.19 1.66 16.23
C ARG A 417 22.55 0.54 17.05
N GLY A 418 21.33 0.13 16.73
CA GLY A 418 20.61 -0.89 17.49
C GLY A 418 19.13 -0.96 17.14
N TYR A 419 18.54 -2.13 17.36
CA TYR A 419 17.11 -2.34 17.14
C TYR A 419 16.30 -1.84 18.34
N THR A 420 15.21 -1.13 18.06
CA THR A 420 14.22 -0.72 19.06
C THR A 420 12.84 -0.83 18.45
N ALA A 421 11.87 -1.47 19.11
CA ALA A 421 10.52 -1.67 18.55
C ALA A 421 9.81 -0.36 18.15
N ASN A 422 10.09 0.74 18.87
CA ASN A 422 9.51 2.06 18.61
C ASN A 422 9.89 2.66 17.25
N LEU A 423 10.94 2.17 16.57
CA LEU A 423 11.32 2.60 15.22
C LEU A 423 10.28 2.28 14.15
N PHE A 424 9.49 1.23 14.37
CA PHE A 424 8.63 0.63 13.34
C PHE A 424 7.17 0.56 13.83
N GLY A 425 6.73 1.57 14.57
CA GLY A 425 5.39 1.61 15.15
C GLY A 425 4.28 1.37 14.13
N ALA A 426 3.23 0.68 14.53
CA ALA A 426 2.11 0.38 13.63
C ALA A 426 1.36 1.65 13.15
N PHE A 427 1.35 2.70 13.96
CA PHE A 427 0.77 3.99 13.56
C PHE A 427 1.60 4.68 12.48
N ASP A 428 2.93 4.63 12.59
CA ASP A 428 3.85 5.16 11.57
C ASP A 428 3.64 4.47 10.23
N ASN A 429 3.14 3.23 10.23
CA ASN A 429 2.85 2.49 9.01
C ASN A 429 1.67 3.10 8.23
N LEU A 430 0.64 3.60 8.94
CA LEU A 430 -0.45 4.35 8.32
C LEU A 430 0.05 5.70 7.78
N VAL A 431 0.93 6.35 8.53
CA VAL A 431 1.55 7.62 8.14
C VAL A 431 2.36 7.42 6.85
N VAL A 432 3.26 6.44 6.81
CA VAL A 432 4.07 6.10 5.62
C VAL A 432 3.19 5.67 4.44
N PHE A 433 2.15 4.88 4.68
CA PHE A 433 1.19 4.53 3.62
C PHE A 433 0.51 5.78 3.04
N SER A 434 -0.02 6.65 3.89
CA SER A 434 -0.67 7.90 3.46
C SER A 434 0.30 8.81 2.71
N ALA A 435 1.55 8.88 3.17
CA ALA A 435 2.62 9.65 2.54
C ALA A 435 2.87 9.19 1.09
N VAL A 436 2.94 7.87 0.87
CA VAL A 436 3.16 7.30 -0.48
C VAL A 436 1.94 7.49 -1.37
N VAL A 437 0.73 7.38 -0.82
CA VAL A 437 -0.51 7.66 -1.58
C VAL A 437 -0.54 9.11 -2.05
N VAL A 438 -0.23 10.06 -1.17
CA VAL A 438 -0.09 11.50 -1.49
C VAL A 438 1.05 11.76 -2.47
N GLY A 439 2.18 11.09 -2.27
CA GLY A 439 3.34 11.18 -3.14
C GLY A 439 3.05 10.64 -4.54
N GLY A 440 2.12 9.70 -4.67
CA GLY A 440 1.72 9.06 -5.91
C GLY A 440 2.19 7.60 -5.97
N ALA A 441 1.31 6.69 -5.57
CA ALA A 441 1.59 5.25 -5.47
C ALA A 441 1.93 4.58 -6.81
N GLY A 442 1.62 5.21 -7.96
CA GLY A 442 1.92 4.69 -9.30
C GLY A 442 3.37 4.88 -9.77
N SER A 443 4.23 5.53 -8.98
CA SER A 443 5.59 5.89 -9.41
C SER A 443 6.64 5.78 -8.30
N LEU A 444 7.85 5.33 -8.65
CA LEU A 444 8.95 5.23 -7.69
C LEU A 444 9.31 6.61 -7.11
N LEU A 445 9.30 7.65 -7.95
CA LEU A 445 9.53 9.04 -7.52
C LEU A 445 8.45 9.51 -6.55
N GLY A 446 7.18 9.16 -6.79
CA GLY A 446 6.09 9.49 -5.89
C GLY A 446 6.28 8.87 -4.51
N GLY A 447 6.74 7.61 -4.43
CA GLY A 447 7.11 6.97 -3.16
C GLY A 447 8.23 7.73 -2.41
N ILE A 448 9.25 8.21 -3.13
CA ILE A 448 10.34 9.01 -2.55
C ILE A 448 9.81 10.37 -2.07
N ILE A 449 9.06 11.08 -2.92
CA ILE A 449 8.49 12.40 -2.58
C ILE A 449 7.57 12.29 -1.37
N GLY A 450 6.74 11.26 -1.31
CA GLY A 450 5.86 11.00 -0.17
C GLY A 450 6.64 10.81 1.13
N ALA A 451 7.62 9.91 1.12
CA ALA A 451 8.49 9.67 2.28
C ALA A 451 9.23 10.94 2.72
N VAL A 452 9.76 11.72 1.77
CA VAL A 452 10.44 12.99 2.06
C VAL A 452 9.47 14.02 2.61
N LEU A 453 8.28 14.18 2.04
CA LEU A 453 7.30 15.19 2.48
C LEU A 453 6.96 15.04 3.96
N VAL A 454 6.64 13.82 4.39
CA VAL A 454 6.20 13.58 5.76
C VAL A 454 7.36 13.64 6.75
N GLN A 455 8.48 12.97 6.45
CA GLN A 455 9.62 12.94 7.35
C GLN A 455 10.34 14.28 7.42
N ALA A 456 10.49 14.98 6.29
CA ALA A 456 11.08 16.31 6.29
C ALA A 456 10.16 17.34 6.95
N GLY A 457 8.86 17.17 6.73
CA GLY A 457 7.80 17.84 7.44
C GLY A 457 7.95 17.77 8.96
N ASP A 458 8.18 16.58 9.51
CA ASP A 458 8.36 16.44 10.95
C ASP A 458 9.67 17.06 11.44
N TRP A 459 10.78 16.86 10.74
CA TRP A 459 12.10 17.22 11.28
C TRP A 459 12.57 18.65 11.05
N TRP A 460 12.15 19.29 9.94
CA TRP A 460 12.67 20.61 9.55
C TRP A 460 11.61 21.71 9.51
N LEU A 461 10.30 21.40 9.50
CA LEU A 461 9.29 22.46 9.54
C LEU A 461 9.04 22.95 10.97
N PRO A 462 8.99 24.28 11.20
CA PRO A 462 8.64 24.84 12.51
C PRO A 462 7.15 24.66 12.83
N GLY A 463 6.81 24.58 14.12
CA GLY A 463 5.54 24.11 14.71
C GLY A 463 4.26 24.22 13.87
N ASN A 464 3.91 25.42 13.39
CA ASN A 464 2.65 25.63 12.65
C ASN A 464 2.64 24.95 11.27
N TRP A 465 3.80 24.81 10.64
CA TRP A 465 3.95 24.23 9.30
C TRP A 465 3.97 22.70 9.35
N ARG A 466 4.25 22.08 10.52
CA ARG A 466 4.13 20.62 10.71
C ARG A 466 2.72 20.10 10.43
N LEU A 467 1.69 20.95 10.51
CA LEU A 467 0.32 20.60 10.12
C LEU A 467 0.22 20.18 8.64
N LEU A 468 1.08 20.68 7.75
CA LEU A 468 1.15 20.23 6.36
C LEU A 468 1.68 18.81 6.22
N ALA A 469 2.53 18.38 7.14
CA ALA A 469 3.06 17.01 7.22
C ALA A 469 2.13 16.06 7.97
N SER A 470 1.12 16.60 8.67
CA SER A 470 0.09 15.83 9.35
C SER A 470 -0.91 15.22 8.37
N GLY A 471 -1.75 14.30 8.86
CA GLY A 471 -2.83 13.70 8.07
C GLY A 471 -3.78 14.72 7.43
N ALA A 472 -3.95 15.91 8.02
CA ALA A 472 -4.76 16.98 7.45
C ALA A 472 -4.12 17.59 6.18
N GLY A 473 -2.81 17.81 6.19
CA GLY A 473 -2.08 18.32 5.02
C GLY A 473 -2.04 17.29 3.89
N VAL A 474 -1.80 16.03 4.23
CA VAL A 474 -1.93 14.86 3.33
C VAL A 474 -3.31 14.85 2.65
N LEU A 475 -4.40 15.00 3.44
CA LEU A 475 -5.75 15.03 2.91
C LEU A 475 -5.98 16.23 1.98
N ALA A 476 -5.51 17.43 2.36
CA ALA A 476 -5.63 18.62 1.55
C ALA A 476 -4.94 18.45 0.18
N VAL A 477 -3.75 17.82 0.15
CA VAL A 477 -3.06 17.52 -1.11
C VAL A 477 -3.89 16.58 -1.98
N LEU A 478 -4.49 15.51 -1.42
CA LEU A 478 -5.32 14.59 -2.20
C LEU A 478 -6.60 15.23 -2.74
N LEU A 479 -7.18 16.19 -2.00
CA LEU A 479 -8.36 16.93 -2.46
C LEU A 479 -8.04 17.86 -3.64
N VAL A 480 -6.83 18.43 -3.67
CA VAL A 480 -6.40 19.34 -4.75
C VAL A 480 -5.77 18.58 -5.92
N LEU A 481 -5.03 17.50 -5.63
CA LEU A 481 -4.20 16.73 -6.56
C LEU A 481 -4.52 15.23 -6.43
N PRO A 482 -5.57 14.72 -7.12
CA PRO A 482 -6.00 13.33 -6.99
C PRO A 482 -4.95 12.30 -7.46
N GLY A 483 -4.05 12.68 -8.37
CA GLY A 483 -2.91 11.86 -8.80
C GLY A 483 -1.67 11.95 -7.89
N GLY A 484 -1.76 12.70 -6.79
CA GLY A 484 -0.65 12.98 -5.89
C GLY A 484 0.41 13.91 -6.48
N LEU A 485 1.44 14.20 -5.68
CA LEU A 485 2.55 15.09 -6.06
C LEU A 485 3.37 14.55 -7.23
N GLY A 486 3.55 13.23 -7.29
CA GLY A 486 4.20 12.54 -8.40
C GLY A 486 3.44 12.72 -9.70
N GLY A 487 2.10 12.57 -9.67
CA GLY A 487 1.24 12.82 -10.83
C GLY A 487 1.37 14.25 -11.36
N ALA A 488 1.44 15.24 -10.47
CA ALA A 488 1.66 16.63 -10.85
C ALA A 488 3.05 16.89 -11.47
N LEU A 489 4.09 16.23 -10.94
CA LEU A 489 5.43 16.32 -11.53
C LEU A 489 5.45 15.70 -12.94
N PHE A 490 4.73 14.60 -13.16
CA PHE A 490 4.61 13.98 -14.48
C PHE A 490 3.74 14.79 -15.43
N SER A 491 2.64 15.40 -14.97
CA SER A 491 1.81 16.26 -15.82
C SER A 491 2.58 17.53 -16.25
N LEU A 492 3.42 18.07 -15.38
CA LEU A 492 4.36 19.16 -15.72
C LEU A 492 5.39 18.68 -16.76
N ARG A 493 6.02 17.52 -16.54
CA ARG A 493 6.95 16.89 -17.50
C ARG A 493 6.28 16.70 -18.86
N ASP A 494 5.08 16.16 -18.90
CA ASP A 494 4.37 15.82 -20.12
C ASP A 494 3.87 17.08 -20.85
N SER A 495 3.58 18.16 -20.11
CA SER A 495 3.29 19.48 -20.69
C SER A 495 4.53 20.11 -21.32
N LEU A 496 5.69 20.00 -20.68
CA LEU A 496 6.98 20.44 -21.24
C LEU A 496 7.36 19.62 -22.47
N LEU A 497 7.16 18.29 -22.44
CA LEU A 497 7.40 17.41 -23.59
C LEU A 497 6.46 17.72 -24.75
N ARG A 498 5.18 18.02 -24.49
CA ARG A 498 4.23 18.52 -25.51
C ARG A 498 4.70 19.83 -26.13
N ALA A 499 5.15 20.79 -25.32
CA ALA A 499 5.66 22.06 -25.82
C ALA A 499 6.91 21.87 -26.71
N VAL A 500 7.79 20.92 -26.36
CA VAL A 500 8.97 20.58 -27.18
C VAL A 500 8.57 19.84 -28.46
N ALA A 501 7.60 18.92 -28.40
CA ALA A 501 7.09 18.19 -29.54
C ALA A 501 6.43 19.15 -30.57
N ALA A 502 5.57 20.06 -30.09
CA ALA A 502 4.91 21.07 -30.91
C ALA A 502 5.92 22.02 -31.59
N ARG A 503 6.99 22.42 -30.88
CA ARG A 503 8.05 23.26 -31.44
C ARG A 503 8.92 22.56 -32.48
N ARG A 504 8.97 21.22 -32.49
CA ARG A 504 9.82 20.44 -33.40
C ARG A 504 9.05 19.62 -34.44
N GLY A 505 7.72 19.70 -34.46
CA GLY A 505 6.87 18.98 -35.42
C GLY A 505 7.04 17.46 -35.35
N VAL A 506 7.31 16.90 -34.17
CA VAL A 506 7.50 15.44 -33.99
C VAL A 506 6.22 14.83 -33.46
N ASP A 507 5.63 13.91 -34.22
CA ASP A 507 4.51 13.11 -33.73
C ASP A 507 4.94 12.17 -32.61
N ALA A 508 4.26 12.33 -31.48
CA ALA A 508 4.50 11.61 -30.26
C ALA A 508 3.21 10.91 -29.82
N PRO A 509 2.90 9.74 -30.42
CA PRO A 509 1.70 9.00 -30.08
C PRO A 509 1.65 8.71 -28.58
N GLY A 510 0.51 9.03 -27.95
CA GLY A 510 0.25 8.86 -26.52
C GLY A 510 0.52 10.08 -25.62
N ILE A 511 1.15 11.15 -26.13
CA ILE A 511 1.35 12.43 -25.40
C ILE A 511 0.70 13.61 -26.13
N VAL A 512 0.79 13.65 -27.46
CA VAL A 512 0.05 14.62 -28.28
C VAL A 512 -1.24 13.94 -28.75
N PRO A 513 -2.43 14.57 -28.61
CA PRO A 513 -3.66 14.04 -29.19
C PRO A 513 -3.46 13.84 -30.68
N GLU A 514 -3.86 12.68 -31.21
CA GLU A 514 -3.88 12.45 -32.67
C GLU A 514 -4.67 13.59 -33.32
N ARG A 515 -4.06 14.23 -34.32
CA ARG A 515 -4.75 15.26 -35.10
C ARG A 515 -5.81 14.55 -35.94
N PRO A 516 -7.10 14.88 -35.78
CA PRO A 516 -8.12 14.35 -36.68
C PRO A 516 -7.84 14.90 -38.08
N GLY A 517 -7.34 14.07 -39.00
CA GLY A 517 -7.32 14.37 -40.43
C GLY A 517 -6.01 14.25 -41.22
N GLU A 518 -4.87 13.83 -40.63
CA GLU A 518 -3.60 13.73 -41.40
C GLU A 518 -3.32 12.33 -42.00
N ASP A 519 -4.12 11.29 -41.68
CA ASP A 519 -4.00 9.92 -42.23
C ASP A 519 -5.01 9.60 -43.36
N GLU A 520 -5.68 10.59 -43.94
CA GLU A 520 -6.31 10.41 -45.26
C GLU A 520 -5.22 10.45 -46.34
N SER A 521 -4.52 9.33 -46.50
CA SER A 521 -3.75 9.09 -47.72
C SER A 521 -4.71 9.18 -48.93
N PRO A 522 -4.48 10.06 -49.93
CA PRO A 522 -5.32 10.09 -51.11
C PRO A 522 -5.04 8.84 -51.94
N GLY A 523 -6.03 7.95 -52.03
CA GLY A 523 -6.10 6.92 -53.06
C GLY A 523 -5.39 5.61 -52.75
N MET A 524 -6.05 4.75 -51.98
CA MET A 524 -6.14 3.34 -52.36
C MET A 524 -7.61 2.96 -52.32
N GLY A 525 -8.28 3.21 -53.44
CA GLY A 525 -9.68 2.86 -53.63
C GLY A 525 -9.86 1.37 -53.38
N ILE A 526 -10.49 1.04 -52.25
CA ILE A 526 -11.10 -0.27 -52.06
C ILE A 526 -12.25 -0.28 -53.06
N GLY A 527 -12.01 -0.88 -54.22
CA GLY A 527 -13.03 -1.18 -55.21
C GLY A 527 -14.06 -2.08 -54.55
N ILE A 528 -15.12 -1.47 -54.00
CA ILE A 528 -16.34 -2.17 -53.66
C ILE A 528 -16.91 -2.60 -55.02
N GLY A 529 -16.74 -3.88 -55.34
CA GLY A 529 -17.34 -4.48 -56.52
C GLY A 529 -18.84 -4.18 -56.51
N GLN A 530 -19.28 -3.37 -57.46
CA GLN A 530 -20.69 -3.21 -57.76
C GLN A 530 -21.24 -4.58 -58.17
N ALA A 531 -22.29 -5.02 -57.47
CA ALA A 531 -23.12 -6.13 -57.91
C ALA A 531 -23.66 -5.83 -59.32
N PRO A 532 -23.80 -6.83 -60.20
CA PRO A 532 -24.31 -6.60 -61.56
C PRO A 532 -25.81 -6.28 -61.49
N GLY A 533 -26.13 -4.99 -61.47
CA GLY A 533 -27.46 -4.45 -61.70
C GLY A 533 -27.61 -4.14 -63.18
N GLY A 534 -28.55 -4.85 -63.82
CA GLY A 534 -29.11 -4.73 -65.16
C GLY A 534 -28.60 -3.61 -66.07
N SER A 535 -28.01 -4.04 -67.19
CA SER A 535 -28.00 -3.26 -68.43
C SER A 535 -29.31 -3.47 -69.17
N ASP A 536 -29.86 -2.34 -69.62
CA ASP A 536 -30.97 -2.19 -70.55
C ASP A 536 -30.92 -3.15 -71.74
N ASP A 537 -32.10 -3.63 -72.17
CA ASP A 537 -32.32 -3.92 -73.58
C ASP A 537 -33.70 -3.40 -74.02
N ASP A 538 -33.68 -2.96 -75.26
CA ASP A 538 -34.48 -1.95 -75.91
C ASP A 538 -35.89 -2.41 -76.29
N SER A 539 -36.79 -1.43 -76.26
CA SER A 539 -37.75 -1.15 -77.34
C SER A 539 -38.98 -2.05 -77.60
N HIS A 540 -40.04 -1.32 -77.98
CA HIS A 540 -41.16 -1.70 -78.85
C HIS A 540 -42.36 -2.51 -78.32
N GLU A 541 -43.49 -1.78 -78.32
CA GLU A 541 -44.76 -2.12 -78.96
C GLU A 541 -45.65 -3.25 -78.39
N ARG A 542 -46.90 -2.80 -78.15
CA ARG A 542 -48.17 -3.43 -78.54
C ARG A 542 -48.78 -4.53 -77.66
N THR A 543 -49.97 -4.14 -77.18
CA THR A 543 -51.25 -4.88 -77.24
C THR A 543 -51.45 -6.11 -76.34
N GLY A 544 -52.43 -5.97 -75.43
CA GLY A 544 -53.68 -6.72 -75.56
C GLY A 544 -53.81 -8.05 -74.80
N SER A 545 -54.78 -8.07 -73.88
CA SER A 545 -55.69 -9.19 -73.50
C SER A 545 -55.06 -10.56 -73.20
N ARG A 546 -55.28 -11.17 -72.05
CA ARG A 546 -56.56 -11.63 -71.48
C ARG A 546 -56.34 -12.07 -70.04
#